data_AF-A0A7S2DR74-F1
#
_entry.id   AF-A0A7S2DR74-F1
#
_cell.length_a   1.000
_cell.length_b   1.000
_cell.length_c   1.000
_cell.angle_alpha   90.00
_cell.angle_beta   90.00
_cell.angle_gamma   90.00
#
_symmetry.space_group_name_H-M   'P 1'
#
loop_
_entity.id
_entity.type
_entity.pdbx_description
1 polymer ?
#
loop_
_entity_poly.entity_id
_entity_poly.type
_entity_poly.pdbx_seq_one_letter_code
_entity_poly.pdbx_strand_id
1 'polypeptide(L)'
;DSAGWNRFDAVVDYLFYIDLILNFFLSTRDHKGMEVDSLRKIVKKYMTGFFWLNLLACLPQEVVEVIAHLILDMDADNANTYINRIARVTRIQRVSRLARLVRMTRLAKLCSFASSSKSLSRLKSMREIRIINFIIGLLWTLHLLACFWYLCA
;
A
#
# COMPACT_ATOMS: atom_id res chain seq x y z
N ASP A 1 -0.41 25.17 -12.92
CA ASP A 1 0.27 25.07 -11.60
C ASP A 1 0.89 23.70 -11.35
N SER A 2 1.95 23.35 -12.09
CA SER A 2 2.70 22.09 -11.92
C SER A 2 3.49 22.04 -10.61
N ALA A 3 3.91 23.20 -10.08
CA ALA A 3 4.64 23.28 -8.82
C ALA A 3 3.79 22.90 -7.58
N GLY A 4 2.47 23.10 -7.63
CA GLY A 4 1.56 22.74 -6.53
C GLY A 4 1.42 21.22 -6.38
N TRP A 5 1.25 20.52 -7.50
CA TRP A 5 1.17 19.05 -7.55
C TRP A 5 2.45 18.38 -7.06
N ASN A 6 3.61 18.87 -7.50
CA ASN A 6 4.90 18.30 -7.06
C ASN A 6 5.13 18.47 -5.55
N ARG A 7 4.73 19.60 -4.96
CA ARG A 7 4.83 19.81 -3.51
C ARG A 7 3.87 18.90 -2.75
N PHE A 8 2.65 18.72 -3.25
CA PHE A 8 1.68 17.82 -2.65
C PHE A 8 2.17 16.38 -2.66
N ASP A 9 2.69 15.90 -3.80
CA ASP A 9 3.28 14.57 -3.92
C ASP A 9 4.45 14.38 -2.95
N ALA A 10 5.36 15.36 -2.85
CA ALA A 10 6.46 15.31 -1.89
C ALA A 10 5.98 15.23 -0.44
N VAL A 11 4.98 16.05 -0.04
CA VAL A 11 4.40 16.02 1.31
C VAL A 11 3.77 14.66 1.60
N VAL A 12 3.04 14.10 0.64
CA VAL A 12 2.42 12.79 0.75
C VAL A 12 3.48 11.69 0.92
N ASP A 13 4.59 11.76 0.18
CA ASP A 13 5.70 10.82 0.35
C ASP A 13 6.34 10.91 1.74
N TYR A 14 6.57 12.13 2.27
CA TYR A 14 7.04 12.33 3.65
C TYR A 14 6.07 11.75 4.69
N LEU A 15 4.77 11.96 4.53
CA LEU A 15 3.76 11.36 5.42
C LEU A 15 3.81 9.83 5.38
N PHE A 16 4.10 9.23 4.23
CA PHE A 16 4.26 7.78 4.12
C PHE A 16 5.51 7.24 4.82
N TYR A 17 6.63 7.97 4.79
CA TYR A 17 7.82 7.62 5.57
C TYR A 17 7.55 7.71 7.07
N ILE A 18 6.84 8.74 7.50
CA ILE A 18 6.43 8.90 8.90
C ILE A 18 5.50 7.75 9.31
N ASP A 19 4.49 7.41 8.50
CA ASP A 19 3.61 6.26 8.74
C ASP A 19 4.39 4.93 8.79
N LEU A 20 5.41 4.76 7.96
CA LEU A 20 6.28 3.58 7.98
C LEU A 20 7.00 3.45 9.33
N ILE A 21 7.55 4.55 9.86
CA ILE A 21 8.25 4.60 11.15
C ILE A 21 7.25 4.41 12.30
N LEU A 22 6.11 5.10 12.27
CA LEU A 22 5.06 4.98 13.28
C LEU A 22 4.50 3.56 13.38
N ASN A 23 4.41 2.82 12.27
CA ASN A 23 3.99 1.41 12.30
C ASN A 23 4.96 0.49 13.09
N PHE A 24 6.21 0.89 13.33
CA PHE A 24 7.11 0.14 14.23
C PHE A 24 6.78 0.37 15.71
N PHE A 25 6.21 1.53 16.05
CA PHE A 25 5.78 1.89 17.40
C PHE A 25 4.32 1.51 17.68
N LEU A 26 3.53 1.24 16.63
CA LEU A 26 2.14 0.87 16.79
C LEU A 26 2.00 -0.56 17.32
N SER A 27 1.43 -0.69 18.51
CA SER A 27 1.20 -1.98 19.16
C SER A 27 0.26 -2.87 18.34
N THR A 28 0.70 -4.10 18.07
CA THR A 28 -0.13 -5.11 17.40
C THR A 28 -0.76 -6.01 18.45
N ARG A 29 -2.09 -6.16 18.44
CA ARG A 29 -2.77 -7.16 19.27
C ARG A 29 -2.49 -8.57 18.77
N ASP A 30 -2.19 -9.47 19.68
CA ASP A 30 -1.99 -10.89 19.34
C ASP A 30 -3.33 -11.58 19.04
N HIS A 31 -3.28 -12.78 18.44
CA HIS A 31 -4.47 -13.60 18.13
C HIS A 31 -5.34 -13.90 19.36
N LYS A 32 -4.76 -13.80 20.57
CA LYS A 32 -5.44 -13.97 21.86
C LYS A 32 -6.03 -12.67 22.44
N GLY A 33 -6.00 -11.56 21.72
CA GLY A 33 -6.54 -10.26 22.18
C GLY A 33 -5.67 -9.53 23.20
N MET A 34 -4.53 -10.09 23.59
CA MET A 34 -3.58 -9.47 24.51
C MET A 34 -2.71 -8.45 23.76
N GLU A 35 -2.52 -7.28 24.37
CA GLU A 35 -1.62 -6.24 23.86
C GLU A 35 -0.17 -6.66 24.12
N VAL A 36 0.65 -6.65 23.07
CA VAL A 36 2.05 -7.03 23.16
C VAL A 36 2.87 -5.77 23.37
N ASP A 37 3.18 -5.42 24.62
CA ASP A 37 3.98 -4.22 24.95
C ASP A 37 5.46 -4.33 24.59
N SER A 38 5.93 -5.52 24.18
CA SER A 38 7.32 -5.70 23.78
C SER A 38 7.55 -5.20 22.35
N LEU A 39 8.16 -4.01 22.23
CA LEU A 39 8.62 -3.40 20.97
C LEU A 39 9.38 -4.41 20.06
N ARG A 40 10.27 -5.25 20.63
CA ARG A 40 11.01 -6.26 19.85
C ARG A 40 10.12 -7.26 19.11
N LYS A 41 9.01 -7.70 19.72
CA LYS A 41 8.09 -8.65 19.07
C LYS A 41 7.28 -7.95 17.99
N ILE A 42 6.89 -6.70 18.23
CA ILE A 42 6.19 -5.86 17.24
C ILE A 42 7.08 -5.67 16.01
N VAL A 43 8.31 -5.21 16.20
CA VAL A 43 9.29 -5.00 15.12
C VAL A 43 9.51 -6.29 14.34
N LYS A 44 9.75 -7.42 15.02
CA LYS A 44 9.99 -8.70 14.34
C LYS A 44 8.80 -9.14 13.49
N LYS A 45 7.58 -9.04 14.04
CA LYS A 45 6.35 -9.41 13.31
C LYS A 45 6.07 -8.46 12.14
N TYR A 46 6.33 -7.17 12.32
CA TYR A 46 6.18 -6.17 11.27
C TYR A 46 7.20 -6.38 10.13
N MET A 47 8.47 -6.63 10.46
CA MET A 47 9.55 -6.91 9.51
C MET A 47 9.30 -8.18 8.69
N THR A 48 8.75 -9.24 9.28
CA THR A 48 8.46 -10.50 8.55
C THR A 48 7.18 -10.42 7.71
N GLY A 49 6.26 -9.52 8.05
CA GLY A 49 4.99 -9.36 7.33
C GLY A 49 5.03 -8.25 6.31
N PHE A 50 4.58 -7.08 6.73
CA PHE A 50 4.17 -6.02 5.81
C PHE A 50 5.18 -4.89 5.64
N PHE A 51 6.28 -4.91 6.38
CA PHE A 51 7.37 -3.96 6.24
C PHE A 51 7.87 -3.87 4.79
N TRP A 52 8.18 -5.01 4.15
CA TRP A 52 8.68 -5.04 2.77
C TRP A 52 7.70 -4.43 1.76
N LEU A 53 6.41 -4.70 1.92
CA LEU A 53 5.36 -4.14 1.08
C LEU A 53 5.20 -2.63 1.31
N ASN A 54 5.26 -2.19 2.57
CA ASN A 54 5.18 -0.78 2.92
C ASN A 54 6.41 0.01 2.48
N LEU A 55 7.61 -0.59 2.55
CA LEU A 55 8.87 -0.03 2.08
C LEU A 55 8.85 0.13 0.56
N LEU A 56 8.48 -0.93 -0.17
CA LEU A 56 8.40 -0.90 -1.65
C LEU A 56 7.37 0.13 -2.15
N ALA A 57 6.27 0.34 -1.41
CA ALA A 57 5.23 1.32 -1.73
C ALA A 57 5.62 2.78 -1.42
N CYS A 58 6.69 2.98 -0.62
CA CYS A 58 7.18 4.30 -0.22
C CYS A 58 8.38 4.76 -1.06
N LEU A 59 8.90 3.92 -1.96
CA LEU A 59 10.02 4.29 -2.81
C LEU A 59 9.56 5.25 -3.92
N PRO A 60 10.24 6.40 -4.11
CA PRO A 60 9.98 7.31 -5.21
C PRO A 60 10.30 6.64 -6.54
N GLN A 61 9.54 6.98 -7.58
CA GLN A 61 9.74 6.43 -8.93
C GLN A 61 11.15 6.72 -9.45
N GLU A 62 11.65 7.94 -9.22
CA GLU A 62 12.97 8.37 -9.66
C GLU A 62 14.09 7.54 -9.02
N VAL A 63 13.98 7.26 -7.72
CA VAL A 63 14.98 6.47 -6.98
C VAL A 63 14.99 5.02 -7.48
N VAL A 64 13.83 4.44 -7.75
CA VAL A 64 13.77 3.04 -8.24
C VAL A 64 14.29 2.93 -9.65
N GLU A 65 14.02 3.91 -10.51
CA GLU A 65 14.53 3.95 -11.87
C GLU A 65 16.06 4.06 -11.89
N VAL A 66 16.64 4.93 -11.05
CA VAL A 66 18.10 5.06 -10.89
C VAL A 66 18.73 3.77 -10.34
N ILE A 67 18.14 3.15 -9.32
CA ILE A 67 18.63 1.88 -8.76
C ILE A 67 18.53 0.76 -9.81
N ALA A 68 17.44 0.71 -10.58
CA ALA A 68 17.27 -0.27 -11.63
C ALA A 68 18.28 -0.06 -12.76
N HIS A 69 18.53 1.19 -13.16
CA HIS A 69 19.61 1.53 -14.09
C HIS A 69 20.97 1.02 -13.57
N LEU A 70 21.34 1.36 -12.33
CA LEU A 70 22.62 0.92 -11.73
C LEU A 70 22.80 -0.60 -11.68
N ILE A 71 21.73 -1.34 -11.34
CA ILE A 71 21.78 -2.80 -11.23
C ILE A 71 21.81 -3.46 -12.62
N LEU A 72 21.08 -2.89 -13.60
CA LEU A 72 20.93 -3.49 -14.92
C LEU A 72 22.06 -3.11 -15.89
N ASP A 73 22.74 -1.99 -15.67
CA ASP A 73 23.91 -1.54 -16.45
C ASP A 73 25.13 -2.46 -16.23
N MET A 74 25.19 -3.14 -15.07
CA MET A 74 26.24 -4.12 -14.75
C MET A 74 26.15 -5.44 -15.55
N ASP A 75 25.04 -5.72 -16.24
CA ASP A 75 24.75 -7.01 -16.91
C ASP A 75 24.33 -6.81 -18.40
N ALA A 76 24.62 -5.63 -18.95
CA ALA A 76 24.07 -5.15 -20.22
C ALA A 76 24.85 -5.63 -21.46
N ASP A 77 24.93 -6.95 -21.67
CA ASP A 77 25.48 -7.51 -22.92
C ASP A 77 24.46 -7.48 -24.08
N ASN A 78 23.19 -7.13 -23.81
CA ASN A 78 22.12 -7.13 -24.80
C ASN A 78 21.06 -6.02 -24.56
N ALA A 79 21.05 -4.99 -25.42
CA ALA A 79 20.19 -3.81 -25.28
C ALA A 79 18.68 -4.11 -25.27
N ASN A 80 18.24 -5.14 -26.01
CA ASN A 80 16.83 -5.55 -26.04
C ASN A 80 16.34 -6.15 -24.72
N THR A 81 17.23 -6.86 -24.00
CA THR A 81 16.92 -7.44 -22.69
C THR A 81 16.86 -6.36 -21.62
N TYR A 82 17.70 -5.34 -21.73
CA TYR A 82 17.76 -4.19 -20.83
C TYR A 82 16.47 -3.35 -20.85
N ILE A 83 16.00 -2.96 -22.05
CA ILE A 83 14.76 -2.18 -22.22
C ILE A 83 13.56 -2.93 -21.65
N ASN A 84 13.46 -4.25 -21.90
CA ASN A 84 12.40 -5.07 -21.35
C ASN A 84 12.44 -5.16 -19.81
N ARG A 85 13.62 -5.13 -19.19
CA ARG A 85 13.76 -5.16 -17.73
C ARG A 85 13.37 -3.83 -17.09
N ILE A 86 13.78 -2.70 -17.67
CA ILE A 86 13.37 -1.37 -17.18
C ILE A 86 11.85 -1.17 -17.32
N ALA A 87 11.26 -1.59 -18.44
CA ALA A 87 9.82 -1.58 -18.63
C ALA A 87 9.07 -2.43 -17.59
N ARG A 88 9.65 -3.56 -17.16
CA ARG A 88 9.09 -4.38 -16.07
C ARG A 88 9.20 -3.71 -14.71
N VAL A 89 10.33 -3.09 -14.40
CA VAL A 89 10.53 -2.40 -13.10
C VAL A 89 9.59 -1.20 -12.96
N THR A 90 9.45 -0.40 -14.01
CA THR A 90 8.50 0.73 -14.04
C THR A 90 7.05 0.26 -13.89
N ARG A 91 6.66 -0.88 -14.49
CA ARG A 91 5.34 -1.50 -14.28
C ARG A 91 5.15 -1.95 -12.82
N ILE A 92 6.13 -2.62 -12.23
CA ILE A 92 6.06 -3.08 -10.82
C ILE A 92 5.95 -1.88 -9.86
N GLN A 93 6.61 -0.76 -10.15
CA GLN A 93 6.48 0.48 -9.36
C GLN A 93 5.10 1.11 -9.45
N ARG A 94 4.43 1.06 -10.60
CA ARG A 94 3.04 1.53 -10.68
C ARG A 94 2.10 0.64 -9.86
N VAL A 95 2.40 -0.66 -9.77
CA VAL A 95 1.66 -1.61 -8.90
C VAL A 95 1.99 -1.40 -7.41
N SER A 96 3.21 -0.99 -7.04
CA SER A 96 3.54 -0.65 -5.64
C SER A 96 2.73 0.55 -5.14
N ARG A 97 2.41 1.51 -6.03
CA ARG A 97 1.47 2.60 -5.72
C ARG A 97 0.06 2.10 -5.41
N LEU A 98 -0.42 1.07 -6.11
CA LEU A 98 -1.68 0.38 -5.82
C LEU A 98 -1.61 -0.41 -4.50
N ALA A 99 -0.43 -0.92 -4.13
CA ALA A 99 -0.23 -1.57 -2.84
C ALA A 99 -0.49 -0.60 -1.65
N ARG A 100 -0.44 0.72 -1.86
CA ARG A 100 -0.92 1.71 -0.88
C ARG A 100 -2.41 1.57 -0.58
N LEU A 101 -3.23 1.12 -1.54
CA LEU A 101 -4.65 0.83 -1.33
C LEU A 101 -4.85 -0.37 -0.39
N VAL A 102 -3.87 -1.27 -0.27
CA VAL A 102 -3.89 -2.35 0.73
C VAL A 102 -3.79 -1.79 2.16
N ARG A 103 -3.21 -0.59 2.36
CA ARG A 103 -3.28 0.10 3.66
C ARG A 103 -4.71 0.56 3.95
N MET A 104 -5.45 1.06 2.95
CA MET A 104 -6.86 1.42 3.10
C MET A 104 -7.73 0.22 3.48
N THR A 105 -7.48 -0.96 2.90
CA THR A 105 -8.22 -2.17 3.30
C THR A 105 -7.85 -2.65 4.71
N ARG A 106 -6.63 -2.39 5.19
CA ARG A 106 -6.27 -2.63 6.60
C ARG A 106 -6.87 -1.61 7.54
N LEU A 107 -6.86 -0.32 7.20
CA LEU A 107 -7.59 0.71 7.95
C LEU A 107 -9.07 0.39 7.99
N ALA A 108 -9.66 -0.10 6.89
CA ALA A 108 -11.03 -0.59 6.87
C ALA A 108 -11.23 -1.84 7.75
N LYS A 109 -10.28 -2.77 7.79
CA LYS A 109 -10.33 -3.91 8.74
C LYS A 109 -10.16 -3.47 10.18
N LEU A 110 -9.25 -2.55 10.48
CA LEU A 110 -9.03 -1.96 11.80
C LEU A 110 -10.24 -1.15 12.25
N CYS A 111 -10.82 -0.34 11.36
CA CYS A 111 -12.10 0.34 11.56
C CYS A 111 -13.25 -0.67 11.71
N SER A 112 -13.25 -1.78 10.97
CA SER A 112 -14.24 -2.86 11.14
C SER A 112 -14.05 -3.60 12.47
N PHE A 113 -12.84 -3.66 13.00
CA PHE A 113 -12.52 -4.28 14.29
C PHE A 113 -12.82 -3.30 15.45
N ALA A 114 -12.55 -2.02 15.26
CA ALA A 114 -12.95 -0.90 16.13
C ALA A 114 -14.46 -0.63 16.07
N SER A 115 -15.11 -1.03 14.97
CA SER A 115 -16.56 -1.10 14.77
C SER A 115 -17.24 -2.19 15.61
N SER A 116 -16.50 -2.80 16.56
CA SER A 116 -17.08 -3.46 17.74
C SER A 116 -17.73 -2.45 18.71
N SER A 117 -17.71 -1.15 18.40
CA SER A 117 -18.57 -0.15 19.05
C SER A 117 -20.04 -0.31 18.61
N LYS A 118 -20.96 -0.34 19.59
CA LYS A 118 -22.42 -0.56 19.46
C LYS A 118 -23.15 0.37 18.46
N SER A 119 -22.54 1.47 18.00
CA SER A 119 -23.17 2.40 17.05
C SER A 119 -23.08 1.95 15.59
N LEU A 120 -22.00 1.28 15.18
CA LEU A 120 -21.83 0.83 13.79
C LEU A 120 -22.53 -0.50 13.50
N SER A 121 -22.69 -1.36 14.51
CA SER A 121 -23.54 -2.55 14.38
C SER A 121 -25.01 -2.18 14.15
N ARG A 122 -25.46 -1.07 14.74
CA ARG A 122 -26.80 -0.50 14.55
C ARG A 122 -27.00 0.03 13.12
N LEU A 123 -25.98 0.66 12.54
CA LEU A 123 -25.98 1.11 11.14
C LEU A 123 -25.89 -0.06 10.14
N LYS A 124 -25.03 -1.06 10.39
CA LYS A 124 -24.95 -2.27 9.55
C LYS A 124 -26.23 -3.13 9.57
N SER A 125 -27.11 -2.93 10.55
CA SER A 125 -28.41 -3.64 10.63
C SER A 125 -29.43 -3.16 9.59
N MET A 126 -29.24 -1.96 9.03
CA MET A 126 -30.11 -1.43 7.97
C MET A 126 -29.85 -2.22 6.67
N ARG A 127 -30.88 -2.83 6.09
CA ARG A 127 -30.81 -3.63 4.86
C ARG A 127 -30.19 -2.85 3.68
N GLU A 128 -30.41 -1.54 3.65
CA GLU A 128 -29.90 -0.64 2.61
C GLU A 128 -28.39 -0.46 2.66
N ILE A 129 -27.80 -0.34 3.85
CA ILE A 129 -26.35 -0.15 4.04
C ILE A 129 -25.56 -1.36 3.55
N ARG A 130 -26.14 -2.57 3.65
CA ARG A 130 -25.54 -3.79 3.11
C ARG A 130 -25.43 -3.75 1.57
N ILE A 131 -26.48 -3.29 0.90
CA ILE A 131 -26.54 -3.21 -0.57
C ILE A 131 -25.60 -2.11 -1.08
N ILE A 132 -25.60 -0.94 -0.43
CA ILE A 132 -24.71 0.17 -0.77
C ILE A 132 -23.24 -0.26 -0.62
N ASN A 133 -22.89 -0.93 0.48
CA ASN A 133 -21.52 -1.43 0.67
C ASN A 133 -21.13 -2.48 -0.38
N PHE A 134 -22.07 -3.31 -0.84
CA PHE A 134 -21.84 -4.26 -1.92
C PHE A 134 -21.62 -3.56 -3.26
N ILE A 135 -22.42 -2.55 -3.60
CA ILE A 135 -22.28 -1.76 -4.83
C ILE A 135 -20.96 -0.99 -4.83
N ILE A 136 -20.60 -0.34 -3.72
CA ILE A 136 -19.31 0.35 -3.58
C ILE A 136 -18.16 -0.66 -3.72
N GLY A 137 -18.27 -1.83 -3.10
CA GLY A 137 -17.28 -2.90 -3.25
C GLY A 137 -17.12 -3.38 -4.69
N LEU A 138 -18.24 -3.59 -5.41
CA LEU A 138 -18.26 -3.99 -6.82
C LEU A 138 -17.65 -2.92 -7.73
N LEU A 139 -18.04 -1.66 -7.52
CA LEU A 139 -17.52 -0.54 -8.32
C LEU A 139 -16.02 -0.36 -8.08
N TRP A 140 -15.57 -0.55 -6.83
CA TRP A 140 -14.16 -0.53 -6.48
C TRP A 140 -13.36 -1.67 -7.16
N THR A 141 -13.87 -2.90 -7.17
CA THR A 141 -13.18 -4.02 -7.84
C THR A 141 -13.13 -3.84 -9.36
N LEU A 142 -14.20 -3.31 -9.97
CA LEU A 142 -14.22 -2.97 -11.39
C LEU A 142 -13.22 -1.87 -11.73
N HIS A 143 -13.12 -0.81 -10.92
CA HIS A 143 -12.13 0.25 -11.11
C HIS A 143 -10.70 -0.31 -10.99
N LEU A 144 -10.42 -1.13 -9.97
CA LEU A 144 -9.12 -1.77 -9.83
C LEU A 144 -8.78 -2.66 -11.02
N LEU A 145 -9.74 -3.44 -11.52
CA LEU A 145 -9.56 -4.31 -12.67
C LEU A 145 -9.30 -3.50 -13.95
N ALA A 146 -10.06 -2.43 -14.17
CA ALA A 146 -9.90 -1.54 -15.32
C ALA A 146 -8.55 -0.79 -15.27
N CYS A 147 -8.17 -0.27 -14.10
CA CYS A 147 -6.86 0.36 -13.90
C CYS A 147 -5.72 -0.63 -14.09
N PHE A 148 -5.88 -1.87 -13.59
CA PHE A 148 -4.88 -2.92 -13.78
C PHE A 148 -4.74 -3.31 -15.25
N TRP A 149 -5.86 -3.43 -15.98
CA TRP A 149 -5.84 -3.68 -17.42
C TRP A 149 -5.14 -2.55 -18.19
N TYR A 150 -5.46 -1.29 -17.88
CA TYR A 150 -4.82 -0.12 -18.48
C TYR A 150 -3.32 0.00 -18.15
N LEU A 151 -2.90 -0.53 -16.99
CA LEU A 151 -1.48 -0.58 -16.59
C LEU A 151 -0.69 -1.71 -17.25
N CYS A 152 -1.37 -2.82 -17.58
CA CYS A 152 -0.75 -4.01 -18.18
C CYS A 152 -0.71 -3.98 -19.71
N ALA A 153 -1.75 -3.41 -20.34
CA ALA A 153 -1.80 -3.11 -21.77
C ALA A 153 -0.74 -2.06 -22.14
#